data_AF-A0A367JQU6-F1
#
_entry.id   AF-A0A367JQU6-F1
#
_cell.length_a   1.000
_cell.length_b   1.000
_cell.length_c   1.000
_cell.angle_alpha   90.00
_cell.angle_beta   90.00
_cell.angle_gamma   90.00
#
_symmetry.space_group_name_H-M   'P 1'
#
loop_
_entity.id
_entity.type
_entity.pdbx_description
1 polymer ?
#
loop_
_entity_poly.entity_id
_entity_poly.type
_entity_poly.pdbx_seq_one_letter_code
_entity_poly.pdbx_strand_id
1 'polypeptide(L)'
;MCPNIGEQLHDRLISTGFENVTMLNRQIPINHGGKAGELWWQDFKYVSLALRPIVAKINSDFEDPGKFETHLENCGIECRNYKTNVKWFINYAQKPPTDKNLNAKASVTMDTRVMLRCRTRS
;
A
#
# COMPACT_ATOMS: atom_id res chain seq x y z
N MET A 1 -17.51 5.91 -5.70
CA MET A 1 -17.39 4.51 -5.22
C MET A 1 -15.93 4.10 -5.41
N CYS A 2 -15.21 3.75 -4.34
CA CYS A 2 -13.81 3.32 -4.48
C CYS A 2 -13.79 1.93 -5.13
N PRO A 3 -13.07 1.70 -6.24
CA PRO A 3 -13.05 0.40 -6.88
C PRO A 3 -12.45 -0.66 -5.94
N ASN A 4 -13.15 -1.78 -5.77
CA ASN A 4 -12.71 -2.90 -4.94
C ASN A 4 -11.68 -3.77 -5.67
N ILE A 5 -10.62 -3.12 -6.16
CA ILE A 5 -9.61 -3.77 -7.00
C ILE A 5 -8.80 -4.81 -6.22
N GLY A 6 -8.61 -4.60 -4.91
CA GLY A 6 -7.85 -5.53 -4.05
C GLY A 6 -8.51 -6.91 -3.96
N GLU A 7 -9.83 -6.97 -3.77
CA GLU A 7 -10.57 -8.24 -3.76
C GLU A 7 -10.65 -8.84 -5.15
N GLN A 8 -10.89 -8.02 -6.17
CA GLN A 8 -11.01 -8.48 -7.55
C GLN A 8 -9.69 -8.94 -8.18
N LEU A 9 -8.54 -8.53 -7.63
CA LEU A 9 -7.24 -8.85 -8.23
C LEU A 9 -6.98 -10.36 -8.26
N HIS A 10 -7.46 -11.09 -7.24
CA HIS A 10 -7.35 -12.54 -7.19
C HIS A 10 -8.05 -13.19 -8.39
N ASP A 11 -9.34 -12.87 -8.58
CA ASP A 11 -10.14 -13.40 -9.68
C ASP A 11 -9.57 -13.01 -11.05
N ARG A 12 -9.05 -11.78 -11.17
CA ARG A 12 -8.40 -11.31 -12.39
C ARG A 12 -7.14 -12.12 -12.71
N LEU A 13 -6.29 -12.40 -11.73
CA LEU A 13 -5.09 -13.22 -11.93
C LEU A 13 -5.46 -14.65 -12.38
N ILE A 14 -6.47 -15.26 -11.76
CA ILE A 14 -6.99 -16.57 -12.20
C ILE A 14 -7.51 -16.49 -13.64
N SER A 15 -8.35 -15.51 -13.96
CA SER A 15 -8.97 -15.36 -15.28
C SER A 15 -7.95 -15.12 -16.42
N THR A 16 -6.76 -14.63 -16.09
CA THR A 16 -5.68 -14.35 -17.05
C THR A 16 -4.70 -15.50 -17.23
N GLY A 17 -4.94 -16.64 -16.58
CA GLY A 17 -4.12 -17.84 -16.72
C GLY A 17 -2.87 -17.87 -15.83
N PHE A 18 -2.81 -17.05 -14.77
CA PHE A 18 -1.78 -17.22 -13.76
C PHE A 18 -2.02 -18.48 -12.92
N GLU A 19 -0.93 -19.09 -12.49
CA GLU A 19 -0.92 -20.33 -11.71
C GLU A 19 -0.57 -20.04 -10.25
N ASN A 20 -0.85 -21.01 -9.36
CA ASN A 20 -0.51 -20.95 -7.94
C ASN A 20 -0.97 -19.64 -7.24
N VAL A 21 -2.14 -19.13 -7.64
CA VAL A 21 -2.64 -17.84 -7.16
C VAL A 21 -3.09 -17.97 -5.70
N THR A 22 -2.50 -17.19 -4.81
CA THR A 22 -2.85 -17.13 -3.38
C THR A 22 -3.14 -15.70 -2.97
N MET A 23 -4.24 -15.48 -2.25
CA MET A 23 -4.58 -14.20 -1.65
C MET A 23 -4.41 -14.28 -0.13
N LEU A 24 -3.71 -13.32 0.44
CA LEU A 24 -3.73 -13.04 1.87
C LEU A 24 -4.47 -11.74 2.13
N ASN A 25 -5.37 -11.77 3.11
CA ASN A 25 -5.96 -10.56 3.68
C ASN A 25 -5.32 -10.29 5.04
N ARG A 26 -4.71 -9.11 5.18
CA ARG A 26 -4.14 -8.63 6.44
C ARG A 26 -4.87 -7.39 6.90
N GLN A 27 -5.18 -7.35 8.19
CA GLN A 27 -5.67 -6.16 8.85
C GLN A 27 -4.47 -5.40 9.40
N ILE A 28 -4.15 -4.25 8.82
CA ILE A 28 -3.05 -3.40 9.28
C ILE A 28 -3.63 -2.34 10.22
N PRO A 29 -3.24 -2.30 11.49
CA PRO A 29 -3.73 -1.31 12.43
C PRO A 29 -3.22 0.09 12.08
N ILE A 30 -4.07 1.11 12.21
CA ILE A 30 -3.69 2.51 11.96
C ILE A 30 -3.55 3.23 13.30
N ASN A 31 -2.32 3.60 13.66
CA ASN A 31 -2.01 4.33 14.90
C ASN A 31 -2.46 3.61 16.19
N HIS A 32 -2.60 2.27 16.13
CA HIS A 32 -2.87 1.38 17.26
C HIS A 32 -2.16 0.04 17.06
N GLY A 33 -2.38 -0.95 17.93
CA GLY A 33 -1.79 -2.28 17.75
C GLY A 33 -0.27 -2.35 17.93
N GLY A 34 0.31 -1.40 18.66
CA GLY A 34 1.74 -1.34 18.97
C GLY A 34 2.58 -0.72 17.85
N LYS A 35 3.85 -1.12 17.77
CA LYS A 35 4.83 -0.47 16.90
C LYS A 35 4.48 -0.56 15.41
N ALA A 36 3.86 -1.65 14.99
CA ALA A 36 3.47 -1.83 13.59
C ALA A 36 2.46 -0.77 13.12
N GLY A 37 1.41 -0.49 13.91
CA GLY A 37 0.43 0.52 13.51
C GLY A 37 0.89 1.95 13.74
N GLU A 38 1.81 2.18 14.68
CA GLU A 38 2.52 3.46 14.80
C GLU A 38 3.34 3.76 13.54
N LEU A 39 4.14 2.79 13.07
CA LEU A 39 4.94 2.93 11.85
C LEU A 39 4.06 3.15 10.62
N TRP A 40 2.98 2.37 10.49
CA TRP A 40 2.03 2.53 9.39
C TRP A 40 1.39 3.92 9.38
N TRP A 41 1.02 4.43 10.56
CA TRP A 41 0.48 5.78 10.68
C TRP A 41 1.49 6.86 10.28
N GLN A 42 2.76 6.71 10.65
CA GLN A 42 3.81 7.63 10.21
C GLN A 42 3.95 7.62 8.68
N ASP A 43 4.04 6.44 8.06
CA ASP A 43 4.12 6.32 6.60
C ASP A 43 2.90 6.96 5.92
N PHE A 44 1.70 6.70 6.43
CA PHE A 44 0.47 7.31 5.93
C PHE A 44 0.50 8.84 6.04
N LYS A 45 0.95 9.38 7.17
CA LYS A 45 1.07 10.83 7.39
C LYS A 45 2.07 11.45 6.40
N TYR A 46 3.24 10.83 6.20
CA TYR A 46 4.24 11.31 5.26
C TYR A 46 3.71 11.35 3.82
N VAL A 47 3.06 10.26 3.36
CA VAL A 47 2.47 10.21 2.02
C VAL A 47 1.35 11.24 1.89
N SER A 48 0.48 11.37 2.90
CA SER A 48 -0.61 12.33 2.89
C SER A 48 -0.10 13.77 2.75
N LEU A 49 0.92 14.15 3.53
CA LEU A 49 1.55 15.46 3.45
C LEU A 49 2.18 15.73 2.07
N ALA A 50 2.83 14.74 1.47
CA ALA A 50 3.36 14.86 0.12
C ALA A 50 2.26 15.09 -0.94
N LEU A 51 1.06 14.56 -0.69
CA LEU A 51 -0.12 14.73 -1.55
C LEU A 51 -0.94 15.99 -1.23
N ARG A 52 -0.54 16.81 -0.25
CA ARG A 52 -1.27 18.05 0.13
C ARG A 52 -1.64 18.92 -1.08
N PRO A 53 -0.77 19.18 -2.09
CA PRO A 53 -1.15 19.98 -3.26
C PRO A 53 -2.32 19.42 -4.08
N ILE A 54 -2.57 18.11 -4.00
CA ILE A 54 -3.69 17.44 -4.66
C ILE A 54 -4.93 17.52 -3.77
N VAL A 55 -4.80 17.24 -2.48
CA VAL A 55 -5.92 17.27 -1.52
C VAL A 55 -6.46 18.69 -1.37
N ALA A 56 -5.60 19.71 -1.40
CA ALA A 56 -5.98 21.12 -1.33
C ALA A 56 -6.88 21.57 -2.50
N LYS A 57 -6.75 20.93 -3.68
CA LYS A 57 -7.67 21.19 -4.81
C LYS A 57 -9.09 20.69 -4.55
N ILE A 58 -9.26 19.75 -3.63
CA ILE A 58 -10.55 19.17 -3.25
C ILE A 58 -11.11 19.91 -2.05
N ASN A 59 -10.26 20.29 -1.09
CA ASN A 59 -10.62 21.12 0.05
C ASN A 59 -9.60 22.26 0.22
N SER A 60 -10.01 23.48 -0.13
CA SER A 60 -9.16 24.67 -0.11
C SER A 60 -8.65 25.04 1.29
N ASP A 61 -9.33 24.61 2.36
CA ASP A 61 -8.83 24.82 3.73
C ASP A 61 -7.46 24.19 3.96
N PHE A 62 -7.05 23.21 3.17
CA PHE A 62 -5.74 22.57 3.30
C PHE A 62 -4.60 23.32 2.58
N GLU A 63 -4.90 24.44 1.92
CA GLU A 63 -3.87 25.39 1.48
C GLU A 63 -3.26 26.16 2.65
N ASP A 64 -4.07 26.44 3.66
CA ASP A 64 -3.64 27.18 4.84
C ASP A 64 -2.56 26.39 5.60
N PRO A 65 -1.43 27.02 5.95
CA PRO A 65 -0.38 26.38 6.71
C PRO A 65 -0.90 25.76 8.01
N GLY A 66 -0.62 24.48 8.25
CA GLY A 66 -0.93 23.80 9.50
C GLY A 66 -2.33 23.17 9.55
N LYS A 67 -3.30 23.62 8.74
CA LYS A 67 -4.67 23.07 8.79
C LYS A 67 -4.72 21.60 8.39
N PHE A 68 -3.95 21.22 7.37
CA PHE A 68 -3.91 19.82 6.93
C PHE A 68 -3.17 18.93 7.92
N GLU A 69 -2.10 19.43 8.53
CA GLU A 69 -1.35 18.76 9.59
C GLU A 69 -2.25 18.51 10.81
N THR A 70 -3.01 19.52 11.25
CA THR A 70 -4.00 19.37 12.34
C THR A 70 -5.09 18.37 11.98
N HIS A 71 -5.59 18.40 10.74
CA HIS A 71 -6.57 17.43 10.26
C HIS A 71 -6.02 16.00 10.36
N LEU A 72 -4.79 15.76 9.89
CA LEU A 72 -4.15 14.45 9.98
C LEU A 72 -3.99 14.00 11.44
N GLU A 73 -3.59 14.88 12.36
CA GLU A 73 -3.50 14.51 13.79
C GLU A 73 -4.85 14.06 14.35
N ASN A 74 -5.92 14.79 14.07
CA ASN A 74 -7.26 14.42 14.49
C ASN A 74 -7.68 13.06 13.91
N CYS A 75 -7.39 12.81 12.62
CA CYS A 75 -7.63 11.50 12.01
C CYS A 75 -6.82 10.38 12.69
N GLY A 76 -5.59 10.66 13.10
CA GLY A 76 -4.75 9.70 13.83
C GLY A 76 -5.32 9.34 15.20
N ILE A 77 -5.85 10.32 15.92
CA ILE A 77 -6.53 10.13 17.21
C ILE A 77 -7.80 9.30 17.02
N GLU A 78 -8.61 9.65 16.01
CA GLU A 78 -9.82 8.93 15.65
C GLU A 78 -9.51 7.45 15.32
N CYS A 79 -8.52 7.21 14.45
CA CYS A 79 -8.10 5.86 14.09
C CYS A 79 -7.69 5.02 15.30
N ARG A 80 -6.98 5.64 16.25
CA ARG A 80 -6.55 4.99 17.49
C ARG A 80 -7.74 4.64 18.39
N ASN A 81 -8.67 5.58 18.57
CA ASN A 81 -9.83 5.40 19.44
C ASN A 81 -10.77 4.30 18.93
N TYR A 82 -11.03 4.28 17.61
CA TYR A 82 -11.89 3.28 16.99
C TYR A 82 -11.17 1.98 16.62
N LYS A 83 -9.87 1.87 16.90
CA LYS A 83 -9.03 0.72 16.52
C LYS A 83 -9.15 0.40 15.02
N THR A 84 -9.10 1.44 14.20
CA THR A 84 -9.30 1.36 12.75
C THR A 84 -8.21 0.52 12.09
N ASN A 85 -8.59 -0.32 11.13
CA ASN A 85 -7.66 -1.15 10.36
C ASN A 85 -7.82 -0.89 8.86
N VAL A 86 -6.70 -0.90 8.13
CA VAL A 86 -6.71 -1.03 6.67
C VAL A 86 -6.79 -2.50 6.31
N LYS A 87 -7.72 -2.85 5.41
CA LYS A 87 -7.71 -4.16 4.74
C LYS A 87 -6.64 -4.13 3.67
N TRP A 88 -5.60 -4.96 3.83
CA TRP A 88 -4.51 -5.07 2.88
C TRP A 88 -4.57 -6.43 2.18
N PHE A 89 -4.82 -6.40 0.88
CA PHE A 89 -4.88 -7.59 0.03
C PHE A 89 -3.53 -7.81 -0.63
N ILE A 90 -2.91 -8.95 -0.34
CA ILE A 90 -1.65 -9.38 -0.93
C ILE A 90 -1.96 -10.57 -1.83
N ASN A 91 -1.65 -10.43 -3.12
CA ASN A 91 -1.83 -11.49 -4.09
C ASN A 91 -0.45 -12.00 -4.54
N TYR A 92 -0.23 -13.29 -4.38
CA TYR A 92 0.91 -14.02 -4.95
C TYR A 92 0.40 -14.81 -6.13
N ALA A 93 1.12 -14.78 -7.25
CA ALA A 93 0.77 -15.55 -8.44
C ALA A 93 2.03 -15.87 -9.23
N GLN A 94 2.02 -17.03 -9.88
CA GLN A 94 3.08 -17.47 -10.77
C GLN A 94 2.65 -17.27 -12.22
N LYS A 95 3.54 -16.67 -13.03
CA LYS A 95 3.32 -16.59 -14.48
C LYS A 95 3.24 -18.02 -15.04
N PRO A 96 2.28 -18.33 -15.93
CA PRO A 96 2.22 -19.66 -16.53
C PRO A 96 3.54 -19.98 -17.25
N PRO A 97 3.98 -21.25 -17.22
CA PRO A 97 5.18 -21.67 -17.92
C PRO A 97 5.05 -21.37 -19.42
N THR A 98 5.96 -20.55 -19.94
CA THR A 98 6.11 -20.32 -21.37
C THR A 98 6.82 -21.51 -22.00
N ASP A 99 6.11 -22.51 -22.46
CA ASP A 99 6.74 -23.58 -23.24
C ASP A 99 6.85 -23.17 -24.72
N LYS A 100 8.02 -22.62 -25.08
CA LYS A 100 8.87 -23.05 -26.21
C LYS A 100 10.09 -22.13 -26.39
N ASN A 101 11.26 -22.72 -26.15
CA ASN A 101 12.59 -22.33 -26.64
C ASN A 101 13.29 -21.10 -26.02
N LEU A 102 14.28 -21.42 -25.19
CA LEU A 102 15.71 -21.08 -25.28
C LEU A 102 16.26 -20.62 -23.93
N ASN A 103 17.13 -21.46 -23.38
CA ASN A 103 18.37 -21.11 -22.70
C ASN A 103 18.58 -19.62 -22.43
N ALA A 104 17.87 -19.09 -21.43
CA ALA A 104 18.21 -17.83 -20.83
C ALA A 104 18.06 -18.03 -19.33
N LYS A 105 19.19 -18.03 -18.62
CA LYS A 105 19.26 -17.82 -17.18
C LYS A 105 18.52 -16.51 -16.89
N ALA A 106 17.23 -16.58 -16.60
CA ALA A 106 16.47 -15.42 -16.18
C ALA A 106 16.81 -15.17 -14.71
N SER A 107 17.80 -14.30 -14.51
CA SER A 107 18.06 -13.61 -13.26
C SER A 107 16.75 -13.10 -12.65
N VAL A 108 16.47 -13.51 -11.41
CA VAL A 108 15.41 -12.96 -10.58
C VAL A 108 15.62 -11.45 -10.48
N THR A 109 14.85 -10.69 -11.25
CA THR A 109 14.73 -9.25 -11.05
C THR A 109 13.45 -9.07 -10.23
N MET A 110 13.60 -9.05 -8.91
CA MET A 110 12.61 -8.41 -8.04
C MET A 110 12.52 -6.95 -8.49
N ASP A 111 11.41 -6.55 -9.11
CA ASP A 111 11.13 -5.14 -9.33
C ASP A 111 10.63 -4.54 -8.00
N THR A 112 11.59 -4.18 -7.16
CA THR A 112 11.41 -3.53 -5.86
C THR A 112 11.30 -2.00 -6.01
N ARG A 113 10.85 -1.47 -7.14
CA ARG A 113 10.88 -0.01 -7.42
C ARG A 113 9.95 0.88 -6.59
N VAL A 114 9.25 0.37 -5.58
CA VAL A 114 8.55 1.23 -4.60
C VAL A 114 8.87 0.87 -3.14
N MET A 115 10.05 0.31 -2.84
CA MET A 115 10.55 0.32 -1.45
C MET A 115 12.02 0.71 -1.38
N LEU A 116 12.21 1.98 -0.99
CA LEU A 116 13.38 2.53 -0.29
C LEU A 116 14.76 1.98 -0.72
N ARG A 117 15.44 2.74 -1.60
CA ARG A 117 16.90 2.83 -1.56
C ARG A 117 17.31 3.49 -0.24
N CYS A 118 17.58 2.68 0.78
CA CYS A 118 18.49 3.05 1.85
C CYS A 118 18.91 1.79 2.65
N ARG A 119 19.97 1.10 2.18
CA ARG A 119 20.94 0.39 3.05
C ARG A 119 22.14 -0.15 2.25
N THR A 120 23.22 0.61 2.28
CA THR A 120 24.63 0.15 2.37
C THR A 120 25.32 1.22 3.21
N ARG A 121 25.50 1.03 4.53
CA ARG A 121 26.73 0.48 5.13
C ARG A 121 27.98 0.78 4.29
N SER A 122 28.66 1.85 4.64
CA SER A 122 30.10 1.87 4.91
C SER A 122 30.28 2.34 6.35
#